data_AF-A0A6B3GM35-F1
#
_entry.id   AF-A0A6B3GM35-F1
#
_cell.length_a   1.000
_cell.length_b   1.000
_cell.length_c   1.000
_cell.angle_alpha   90.00
_cell.angle_beta   90.00
_cell.angle_gamma   90.00
#
_symmetry.space_group_name_H-M   'P 1'
#
loop_
_entity.id
_entity.type
_entity.pdbx_description
1 polymer ?
#
loop_
_entity_poly.entity_id
_entity_poly.type
_entity_poly.pdbx_seq_one_letter_code
_entity_poly.pdbx_strand_id
1 'polypeptide(L)'
;VDGLGAGSAGWGDAGVTVPWALHQAYGDTQVLEQAWPSMLQWLDYLEENSTGRLRPASGYGDWLNIADDTPKDVIATAYYAHSADLVARTARVLGKDPAPYTALFTEIRDAFRTAYVTDGGRVKGDTQTAYVLALSMDLLTE
;
A
#
# COMPACT_ATOMS: atom_id res chain seq x y z
N VAL A 1 15.08 15.39 -7.56
CA VAL A 1 15.89 14.68 -6.54
C VAL A 1 16.01 13.23 -6.97
N ASP A 2 17.01 12.91 -7.78
CA ASP A 2 17.47 11.54 -7.99
C ASP A 2 18.34 11.18 -6.78
N GLY A 3 17.92 10.23 -5.94
CA GLY A 3 18.79 9.75 -4.86
C GLY A 3 18.14 9.14 -3.62
N LEU A 4 16.82 9.15 -3.48
CA LEU A 4 16.14 8.39 -2.41
C LEU A 4 15.12 7.47 -3.09
N GLY A 5 15.37 6.16 -3.01
CA GLY A 5 14.70 5.05 -3.70
C GLY A 5 13.42 5.41 -4.44
N ALA A 6 13.44 5.32 -5.77
CA ALA A 6 12.46 5.79 -6.76
C ALA A 6 10.99 5.33 -6.56
N GLY A 7 10.41 5.62 -5.40
CA GLY A 7 9.04 5.26 -5.06
C GLY A 7 8.76 3.75 -5.07
N SER A 8 9.76 2.92 -4.75
CA SER A 8 9.63 1.45 -4.84
C SER A 8 8.70 0.92 -3.76
N ALA A 9 7.64 0.26 -4.20
CA ALA A 9 6.63 -0.33 -3.33
C ALA A 9 7.21 -1.45 -2.46
N GLY A 10 6.91 -1.41 -1.16
CA GLY A 10 7.50 -2.27 -0.13
C GLY A 10 8.78 -1.70 0.50
N TRP A 11 9.38 -0.66 -0.08
CA TRP A 11 10.55 0.03 0.47
C TRP A 11 10.21 1.45 0.91
N GLY A 12 9.65 2.27 0.01
CA GLY A 12 9.23 3.64 0.35
C GLY A 12 8.11 3.66 1.41
N ASP A 13 7.25 2.64 1.39
CA ASP A 13 6.16 2.45 2.35
C ASP A 13 6.64 2.22 3.79
N ALA A 14 7.95 2.02 4.03
CA ALA A 14 8.54 2.05 5.36
C ALA A 14 8.21 3.36 6.12
N GLY A 15 8.07 4.49 5.39
CA GLY A 15 7.65 5.77 5.97
C GLY A 15 6.24 5.78 6.55
N VAL A 16 5.40 4.80 6.19
CA VAL A 16 4.03 4.63 6.72
C VAL A 16 3.96 3.44 7.68
N THR A 17 4.48 2.28 7.25
CA THR A 17 4.38 1.01 7.98
C THR A 17 5.18 0.99 9.28
N VAL A 18 6.38 1.61 9.31
CA VAL A 18 7.24 1.59 10.52
C VAL A 18 6.66 2.46 11.64
N PRO A 19 6.26 3.73 11.43
CA PRO A 19 5.59 4.50 12.48
C PRO A 19 4.32 3.82 12.98
N TRP A 20 3.53 3.22 12.08
CA TRP A 20 2.34 2.45 12.45
C TRP A 20 2.68 1.25 13.34
N ALA A 21 3.70 0.46 12.97
CA ALA A 21 4.14 -0.68 13.77
C ALA A 21 4.67 -0.27 15.16
N LEU A 22 5.41 0.84 15.24
CA LEU A 22 5.89 1.39 16.51
C LEU A 22 4.71 1.82 17.40
N HIS A 23 3.71 2.49 16.83
CA HIS A 23 2.49 2.83 17.54
C HIS A 23 1.73 1.59 18.04
N GLN A 24 1.55 0.57 17.18
CA GLN A 24 0.90 -0.69 17.55
C GLN A 24 1.63 -1.39 18.71
N ALA A 25 2.96 -1.39 18.70
CA ALA A 25 3.76 -2.08 19.71
C ALA A 25 3.83 -1.32 21.04
N TYR A 26 3.92 0.02 21.01
CA TYR A 26 4.26 0.83 22.19
C TYR A 26 3.17 1.82 22.62
N GLY A 27 2.12 2.01 21.82
CA GLY A 27 1.05 2.97 22.07
C GLY A 27 1.45 4.44 21.90
N ASP A 28 2.67 4.72 21.44
CA ASP A 28 3.18 6.08 21.26
C ASP A 28 2.49 6.75 20.06
N THR A 29 1.77 7.85 20.30
CA THR A 29 1.12 8.66 19.24
C THR A 29 2.05 9.73 18.68
N GLN A 30 3.10 10.11 19.41
CA GLN A 30 4.06 11.14 18.99
C GLN A 30 4.80 10.70 17.71
N VAL A 31 5.14 9.41 17.58
CA VAL A 31 5.75 8.88 16.35
C VAL A 31 4.84 9.06 15.13
N LEU A 32 3.52 8.92 15.32
CA LEU A 32 2.53 9.12 14.27
C LEU A 32 2.37 10.61 13.95
N GLU A 33 2.32 11.48 14.96
CA GLU A 33 2.25 12.94 14.76
C GLU A 33 3.44 13.48 13.97
N GLN A 34 4.64 12.99 14.29
CA GLN A 34 5.88 13.37 13.60
C GLN A 34 5.93 12.84 12.16
N ALA A 35 5.45 11.61 11.93
CA ALA A 35 5.41 11.01 10.60
C ALA A 35 4.27 11.53 9.72
N TRP A 36 3.21 12.09 10.30
CA TRP A 36 2.01 12.48 9.58
C TRP A 36 2.27 13.29 8.29
N PRO A 37 3.07 14.38 8.31
CA PRO A 37 3.30 15.16 7.09
C PRO A 37 4.02 14.39 5.97
N SER A 38 4.92 13.45 6.31
CA SER A 38 5.63 12.65 5.29
C SER A 38 4.76 11.52 4.76
N MET A 39 3.88 10.94 5.59
CA MET A 39 2.90 9.96 5.13
C MET A 39 1.95 10.56 4.09
N LEU A 40 1.50 11.80 4.27
CA LEU A 40 0.65 12.48 3.30
C LEU A 40 1.37 12.74 1.98
N GLN A 41 2.58 13.31 2.04
CA GLN A 41 3.40 13.52 0.84
C GLN A 41 3.72 12.21 0.10
N TRP A 42 3.81 11.09 0.83
CA TRP A 42 3.97 9.78 0.22
C TRP A 42 2.73 9.35 -0.57
N LEU A 43 1.52 9.55 -0.03
CA LEU A 43 0.29 9.27 -0.77
C LEU A 43 0.13 10.17 -2.00
N ASP A 44 0.44 11.46 -1.87
CA ASP A 44 0.40 12.40 -3.00
C ASP A 44 1.35 11.95 -4.12
N TYR A 45 2.59 11.58 -3.77
CA TYR A 45 3.56 11.04 -4.72
C TYR A 45 3.06 9.75 -5.39
N LEU A 46 2.48 8.82 -4.62
CA LEU A 46 1.95 7.57 -5.18
C LEU A 46 0.79 7.85 -6.14
N GLU A 47 -0.09 8.79 -5.82
CA GLU A 47 -1.19 9.21 -6.68
C GLU A 47 -0.70 9.83 -7.98
N GLU A 48 0.20 10.80 -7.93
CA GLU A 48 0.78 11.47 -9.11
C GLU A 48 1.50 10.50 -10.05
N ASN A 49 2.01 9.40 -9.51
CA ASN A 49 2.75 8.39 -10.26
C ASN A 49 1.91 7.12 -10.52
N SER A 50 0.58 7.22 -10.44
CA SER A 50 -0.36 6.15 -10.75
C SER A 50 -1.30 6.55 -11.89
N THR A 51 -1.78 5.56 -12.65
CA THR A 51 -2.81 5.78 -13.66
C THR A 51 -4.05 4.97 -13.28
N GLY A 52 -5.18 5.66 -13.06
CA GLY A 52 -6.42 4.99 -12.66
C GLY A 52 -6.28 4.19 -11.36
N ARG A 53 -5.53 4.73 -10.38
CA ARG A 53 -5.17 4.07 -9.11
C ARG A 53 -4.24 2.85 -9.22
N LEU A 54 -3.78 2.50 -10.42
CA LEU A 54 -2.83 1.41 -10.63
C LEU A 54 -1.39 1.92 -10.68
N ARG A 55 -0.50 1.27 -9.94
CA ARG A 55 0.93 1.57 -9.93
C ARG A 55 1.65 0.89 -11.10
N PRO A 56 2.71 1.51 -11.65
CA PRO A 56 3.53 0.87 -12.68
C PRO A 56 4.26 -0.36 -12.13
N ALA A 57 4.59 -1.30 -13.02
CA ALA A 57 5.41 -2.47 -12.71
C ALA A 57 6.90 -2.10 -12.55
N SER A 58 7.24 -1.40 -11.47
CA SER A 58 8.61 -0.96 -11.15
C SER A 58 9.05 -1.37 -9.74
N GLY A 59 10.30 -1.11 -9.40
CA GLY A 59 10.88 -1.49 -8.10
C GLY A 59 11.36 -2.95 -8.06
N TYR A 60 11.59 -3.44 -6.84
CA TYR A 60 12.24 -4.73 -6.61
C TYR A 60 11.25 -5.91 -6.66
N GLY A 61 9.98 -5.69 -6.29
CA GLY A 61 8.96 -6.74 -6.25
C GLY A 61 9.12 -7.67 -5.06
N ASP A 62 8.71 -8.93 -5.21
CA ASP A 62 8.89 -9.98 -4.20
C ASP A 62 10.34 -10.50 -4.25
N TRP A 63 11.22 -9.74 -3.61
CA TRP A 63 12.66 -9.89 -3.75
C TRP A 63 13.15 -11.23 -3.19
N LEU A 64 13.85 -12.01 -4.02
CA LEU A 64 14.39 -13.34 -3.68
C LEU A 64 13.32 -14.42 -3.43
N ASN A 65 12.15 -14.30 -4.05
CA ASN A 65 11.22 -15.41 -4.16
C ASN A 65 11.88 -16.66 -4.80
N ILE A 66 11.31 -17.85 -4.54
CA ILE A 66 11.83 -19.12 -5.06
C ILE A 66 11.08 -19.50 -6.33
N ALA A 67 11.49 -18.90 -7.46
CA ALA A 67 10.94 -19.15 -8.79
C ALA A 67 9.40 -19.03 -8.86
N ASP A 68 8.85 -18.04 -8.16
CA ASP A 68 7.41 -17.73 -8.03
C ASP A 68 7.20 -16.20 -8.20
N ASP A 69 7.60 -15.69 -9.36
CA ASP A 69 7.69 -14.24 -9.63
C ASP A 69 6.32 -13.56 -9.70
N THR A 70 5.97 -12.86 -8.62
CA THR A 70 4.73 -12.08 -8.55
C THR A 70 4.86 -10.79 -9.39
N PRO A 71 3.85 -10.46 -10.24
CA PRO A 71 3.89 -9.23 -11.04
C PRO A 71 4.05 -7.98 -10.18
N LYS A 72 5.03 -7.14 -10.54
CA LYS A 72 5.39 -5.97 -9.73
C LYS A 72 4.29 -4.92 -9.64
N ASP A 73 3.43 -4.82 -10.65
CA ASP A 73 2.25 -3.94 -10.62
C ASP A 73 1.19 -4.41 -9.61
N VAL A 74 1.05 -5.73 -9.41
CA VAL A 74 0.20 -6.29 -8.35
C VAL A 74 0.74 -5.89 -6.99
N ILE A 75 2.03 -6.13 -6.73
CA ILE A 75 2.68 -5.75 -5.46
C ILE A 75 2.58 -4.24 -5.24
N ALA A 76 2.90 -3.44 -6.25
CA ALA A 76 2.96 -2.01 -6.11
C ALA A 76 1.59 -1.38 -5.82
N THR A 77 0.55 -1.86 -6.49
CA THR A 77 -0.82 -1.39 -6.24
C THR A 77 -1.34 -1.87 -4.89
N ALA A 78 -0.99 -3.08 -4.47
CA ALA A 78 -1.34 -3.59 -3.14
C ALA A 78 -0.74 -2.73 -2.01
N TYR A 79 0.56 -2.40 -2.09
CA TYR A 79 1.22 -1.52 -1.12
C TYR A 79 0.67 -0.09 -1.14
N TYR A 80 0.27 0.43 -2.31
CA TYR A 80 -0.40 1.73 -2.37
C TYR A 80 -1.72 1.74 -1.60
N ALA A 81 -2.57 0.72 -1.80
CA ALA A 81 -3.80 0.56 -1.03
C ALA A 81 -3.51 0.43 0.47
N HIS A 82 -2.53 -0.40 0.84
CA HIS A 82 -2.15 -0.60 2.23
C HIS A 82 -1.67 0.69 2.91
N SER A 83 -0.83 1.48 2.24
CA SER A 83 -0.40 2.79 2.72
C SER A 83 -1.59 3.74 2.94
N ALA A 84 -2.56 3.79 2.00
CA ALA A 84 -3.76 4.61 2.16
C ALA A 84 -4.61 4.19 3.38
N ASP A 85 -4.79 2.88 3.60
CA ASP A 85 -5.50 2.36 4.77
C ASP A 85 -4.77 2.71 6.09
N LEU A 86 -3.45 2.51 6.15
CA LEU A 86 -2.67 2.86 7.34
C LEU A 86 -2.71 4.37 7.65
N VAL A 87 -2.73 5.23 6.63
CA VAL A 87 -2.92 6.67 6.81
C VAL A 87 -4.34 6.98 7.30
N ALA A 88 -5.37 6.30 6.80
CA ALA A 88 -6.74 6.44 7.30
C ALA A 88 -6.86 6.00 8.78
N ARG A 89 -6.16 4.93 9.18
CA ARG A 89 -6.09 4.49 10.58
C ARG A 89 -5.32 5.50 11.44
N THR A 90 -4.21 6.02 10.94
CA THR A 90 -3.41 7.05 11.62
C THR A 90 -4.23 8.32 11.84
N ALA A 91 -4.98 8.77 10.83
CA ALA A 91 -5.89 9.92 10.95
C ALA A 91 -6.87 9.76 12.12
N ARG A 92 -7.48 8.56 12.26
CA ARG A 92 -8.38 8.25 13.37
C ARG A 92 -7.69 8.35 14.73
N VAL A 93 -6.48 7.80 14.86
CA VAL A 93 -5.71 7.87 16.11
C VAL A 93 -5.36 9.31 16.49
N LEU A 94 -5.01 10.14 15.51
CA LEU A 94 -4.61 11.53 15.71
C LEU A 94 -5.79 12.53 15.78
N GLY A 95 -7.04 12.05 15.73
CA GLY A 95 -8.23 12.91 15.72
C GLY A 95 -8.33 13.80 14.47
N LYS A 96 -7.77 13.35 13.34
CA LYS A 96 -7.90 13.98 12.01
C LYS A 96 -9.05 13.33 11.24
N ASP A 97 -9.50 13.99 10.16
CA ASP A 97 -10.53 13.42 9.28
C ASP A 97 -9.95 12.23 8.47
N PRO A 98 -10.46 11.00 8.65
CA PRO A 98 -9.99 9.84 7.91
C PRO A 98 -10.70 9.64 6.56
N ALA A 99 -11.78 10.39 6.28
CA ALA A 99 -12.64 10.15 5.13
C ALA A 99 -11.89 10.20 3.78
N PRO A 100 -10.98 11.16 3.52
CA PRO A 100 -10.25 11.21 2.24
C PRO A 100 -9.43 9.94 1.99
N TYR A 101 -8.72 9.45 3.01
CA TYR A 101 -7.82 8.30 2.89
C TYR A 101 -8.60 6.98 2.85
N THR A 102 -9.75 6.93 3.53
CA THR A 102 -10.67 5.78 3.46
C THR A 102 -11.30 5.65 2.07
N ALA A 103 -11.70 6.77 1.47
CA ALA A 103 -12.18 6.81 0.09
C ALA A 103 -11.08 6.37 -0.88
N LEU A 104 -9.87 6.92 -0.72
CA LEU A 104 -8.71 6.55 -1.55
C LEU A 104 -8.41 5.04 -1.48
N PHE A 105 -8.34 4.46 -0.27
CA PHE A 105 -8.17 3.00 -0.12
C PHE A 105 -9.24 2.22 -0.89
N THR A 106 -10.50 2.63 -0.77
CA THR A 106 -11.63 1.96 -1.43
C THR A 106 -11.49 2.02 -2.96
N GLU A 107 -11.16 3.18 -3.51
CA GLU A 107 -10.94 3.36 -4.95
C GLU A 107 -9.78 2.50 -5.48
N ILE A 108 -8.65 2.46 -4.76
CA ILE A 108 -7.49 1.63 -5.16
C ILE A 108 -7.84 0.15 -5.07
N ARG A 109 -8.56 -0.26 -4.02
CA ARG A 109 -9.00 -1.64 -3.84
C ARG A 109 -9.91 -2.09 -4.99
N ASP A 110 -10.86 -1.25 -5.39
CA ASP A 110 -11.78 -1.58 -6.48
C ASP A 110 -11.06 -1.62 -7.83
N ALA A 111 -10.11 -0.71 -8.07
CA ALA A 111 -9.22 -0.74 -9.22
C ALA A 111 -8.34 -2.01 -9.24
N PHE A 112 -7.75 -2.38 -8.10
CA PHE A 112 -6.95 -3.58 -7.92
C PHE A 112 -7.75 -4.84 -8.27
N ARG A 113 -8.97 -4.96 -7.74
CA ARG A 113 -9.86 -6.10 -8.03
C ARG A 113 -10.18 -6.19 -9.52
N THR A 114 -10.56 -5.07 -10.12
CA THR A 114 -10.87 -4.99 -11.55
C THR A 114 -9.68 -5.38 -12.43
N ALA A 115 -8.47 -4.97 -12.05
CA ALA A 115 -7.27 -5.18 -12.85
C ALA A 115 -6.63 -6.57 -12.66
N TYR A 116 -6.74 -7.13 -11.45
CA TYR A 116 -5.89 -8.25 -11.04
C TYR A 116 -6.64 -9.46 -10.50
N VAL A 117 -7.95 -9.40 -10.26
CA VAL A 117 -8.72 -10.50 -9.69
C VAL A 117 -9.74 -10.99 -10.70
N THR A 118 -9.69 -12.29 -11.01
CA THR A 118 -10.68 -12.94 -11.87
C THR A 118 -11.97 -13.27 -11.11
N ASP A 119 -13.07 -13.51 -11.82
CA ASP A 119 -14.34 -13.95 -11.23
C ASP A 119 -14.22 -15.22 -10.37
N GLY A 120 -13.22 -16.07 -10.66
CA GLY A 120 -12.92 -17.28 -9.88
C GLY A 120 -12.03 -17.04 -8.66
N GLY A 121 -11.71 -15.80 -8.31
CA GLY A 121 -10.87 -15.44 -7.17
C GLY A 121 -9.35 -15.59 -7.40
N ARG A 122 -8.91 -16.04 -8.58
CA ARG A 122 -7.47 -16.07 -8.92
C ARG A 122 -6.94 -14.65 -9.07
N VAL A 123 -5.83 -14.37 -8.39
CA VAL A 123 -5.09 -13.11 -8.49
C VAL A 123 -4.03 -13.23 -9.59
N LYS A 124 -3.83 -12.17 -10.38
CA LYS A 124 -2.81 -12.09 -11.44
C LYS A 124 -1.44 -12.49 -10.90
N GLY A 125 -0.79 -13.44 -11.59
CA GLY A 125 0.47 -14.05 -11.17
C GLY A 125 0.27 -15.46 -10.62
N ASP A 126 -0.85 -15.75 -9.95
CA ASP A 126 -1.17 -17.04 -9.32
C ASP A 126 -0.05 -17.56 -8.39
N THR A 127 0.66 -16.64 -7.75
CA THR A 127 1.78 -16.90 -6.85
C THR A 127 1.33 -16.88 -5.40
N GLN A 128 2.12 -17.46 -4.49
CA GLN A 128 1.80 -17.39 -3.06
C GLN A 128 1.70 -15.95 -2.56
N THR A 129 2.67 -15.11 -2.94
CA THR A 129 2.75 -13.71 -2.52
C THR A 129 1.58 -12.88 -3.06
N ALA A 130 1.09 -13.13 -4.28
CA ALA A 130 -0.10 -12.44 -4.81
C ALA A 130 -1.31 -12.62 -3.88
N TYR A 131 -1.55 -13.85 -3.42
CA TYR A 131 -2.63 -14.15 -2.50
C TYR A 131 -2.38 -13.62 -1.10
N VAL A 132 -1.17 -13.80 -0.55
CA VAL A 132 -0.82 -13.31 0.79
C VAL A 132 -1.03 -11.81 0.92
N LEU A 133 -0.55 -11.02 -0.05
CA LEU A 133 -0.73 -9.57 -0.02
C LEU A 133 -2.21 -9.18 -0.17
N ALA A 134 -2.93 -9.79 -1.12
CA ALA A 134 -4.33 -9.48 -1.35
C ALA A 134 -5.22 -9.79 -0.13
N LEU A 135 -4.95 -10.89 0.57
CA LEU A 135 -5.64 -11.27 1.81
C LEU A 135 -5.23 -10.38 2.98
N SER A 136 -3.92 -10.21 3.21
CA SER A 136 -3.40 -9.46 4.36
C SER A 136 -3.75 -7.97 4.35
N MET A 137 -3.99 -7.41 3.16
CA MET A 137 -4.25 -5.98 2.96
C MET A 137 -5.74 -5.71 2.64
N ASP A 138 -6.63 -6.66 2.93
CA ASP A 138 -8.08 -6.55 2.76
C ASP A 138 -8.51 -6.14 1.33
N LEU A 139 -7.83 -6.69 0.32
CA LEU A 139 -8.05 -6.34 -1.10
C LEU A 139 -9.06 -7.24 -1.80
N LEU A 140 -9.46 -8.36 -1.19
CA LEU A 140 -10.45 -9.28 -1.74
C LEU A 140 -11.82 -9.05 -1.08
N THR A 141 -12.90 -9.47 -1.74
CA THR A 141 -14.23 -9.50 -1.12
C THR A 141 -14.38 -10.76 -0.27
N GLU A 142 -15.27 -10.72 0.73
CA GLU A 142 -15.75 -11.92 1.42
C GLU A 142 -16.51 -12.87 0.48
#